data_AF-A0A147HRF0-F1
#
_entry.id   AF-A0A147HRF0-F1
#
_cell.length_a   1.000
_cell.length_b   1.000
_cell.length_c   1.000
_cell.angle_alpha   90.00
_cell.angle_beta   90.00
_cell.angle_gamma   90.00
#
_symmetry.space_group_name_H-M   'P 1'
#
loop_
_entity.id
_entity.type
_entity.pdbx_description
1 polymer ?
#
loop_
_entity_poly.entity_id
_entity_poly.type
_entity_poly.pdbx_seq_one_letter_code
_entity_poly.pdbx_strand_id
1 'polypeptide(L)' 'MLQGLFDLTPAEARVARGIGEGRTVEAIAIAFGISRETVRNQLKAVLAKTGLGRQVELAGLLAGAKVQPGSSAE' A
#
# COMPACT_ATOMS: atom_id res chain seq x y z
N MET A 1 6.24 -9.02 -7.30
CA MET A 1 5.00 -8.89 -8.09
C MET A 1 3.83 -8.73 -7.12
N LEU A 2 3.27 -7.52 -6.97
CA LEU A 2 2.16 -7.28 -6.02
C LEU A 2 0.78 -7.26 -6.72
N GLN A 3 0.75 -7.13 -8.05
CA GLN A 3 -0.49 -7.01 -8.82
C GLN A 3 -1.24 -8.34 -8.99
N GLY A 4 -0.53 -9.48 -9.01
CA GLY A 4 -1.15 -10.80 -9.20
C GLY A 4 -1.62 -11.50 -7.91
N LEU A 5 -1.22 -11.01 -6.73
CA LEU A 5 -1.51 -11.68 -5.46
C LEU A 5 -2.84 -11.23 -4.82
N PHE A 6 -3.34 -10.04 -5.21
CA PHE A 6 -4.50 -9.38 -4.60
C PHE A 6 -5.47 -8.77 -5.63
N ASP A 7 -5.30 -9.08 -6.92
CA ASP A 7 -6.12 -8.55 -8.03
C ASP A 7 -6.27 -7.01 -7.99
N LEU A 8 -5.16 -6.32 -7.68
CA LEU A 8 -5.15 -4.87 -7.54
C LEU A 8 -5.06 -4.22 -8.93
N THR A 9 -5.94 -3.26 -9.16
CA THR A 9 -5.82 -2.33 -10.29
C THR A 9 -4.51 -1.54 -10.19
N PRO A 10 -3.99 -1.01 -11.31
CA PRO A 10 -2.77 -0.22 -11.30
C PRO A 10 -2.86 1.01 -10.37
N ALA A 11 -4.05 1.57 -10.17
CA ALA A 11 -4.29 2.70 -9.30
C ALA A 11 -4.19 2.29 -7.81
N GLU A 12 -4.87 1.20 -7.44
CA GLU A 12 -4.81 0.59 -6.10
C GLU A 12 -3.38 0.19 -5.71
N ALA A 13 -2.64 -0.45 -6.61
CA ALA A 13 -1.26 -0.86 -6.36
C ALA A 13 -0.32 0.33 -6.11
N ARG A 14 -0.54 1.48 -6.76
CA ARG A 14 0.23 2.71 -6.53
C ARG A 14 -0.02 3.26 -5.13
N VAL A 15 -1.28 3.32 -4.70
CA VAL A 15 -1.64 3.76 -3.35
C VAL A 15 -1.06 2.80 -2.32
N ALA A 16 -1.25 1.49 -2.49
CA ALA A 16 -0.70 0.47 -1.60
C ALA A 16 0.83 0.64 -1.45
N ARG A 17 1.56 0.80 -2.56
CA ARG A 17 3.01 1.00 -2.52
C ARG A 17 3.41 2.25 -1.74
N GLY A 18 2.72 3.38 -1.95
CA GLY A 18 2.96 4.60 -1.19
C GLY A 18 2.78 4.41 0.32
N ILE A 19 1.74 3.68 0.72
CA ILE A 19 1.49 3.32 2.13
C ILE A 19 2.59 2.40 2.68
N GLY A 20 3.03 1.41 1.91
CA GLY A 20 4.15 0.52 2.29
C GLY A 20 5.50 1.24 2.40
N GLU A 21 5.67 2.36 1.70
CA GLU A 21 6.83 3.27 1.86
C GLU A 21 6.69 4.22 3.05
N GLY A 22 5.60 4.14 3.83
CA GLY A 22 5.34 5.03 4.97
C GLY A 22 4.82 6.42 4.58
N ARG A 23 4.41 6.63 3.32
CA ARG A 23 3.84 7.91 2.87
C ARG A 23 2.41 8.07 3.38
N THR A 24 2.03 9.31 3.65
CA THR A 24 0.65 9.65 4.01
C THR A 24 -0.25 9.71 2.78
N VAL A 25 -1.55 9.57 2.98
CA VAL A 25 -2.58 9.72 1.93
C VAL A 25 -2.44 11.07 1.19
N GLU A 26 -2.06 12.12 1.91
CA GLU A 26 -1.87 13.46 1.33
C GLU A 26 -0.61 13.54 0.46
N ALA A 27 0.51 12.96 0.92
CA ALA A 27 1.72 12.86 0.11
C ALA A 27 1.50 12.03 -1.17
N ILE A 28 0.70 10.96 -1.09
CA ILE A 28 0.29 10.14 -2.24
C ILE A 28 -0.59 10.97 -3.18
N ALA A 29 -1.56 11.71 -2.65
CA ALA A 29 -2.44 12.58 -3.43
C ALA A 29 -1.63 13.61 -4.23
N ILE A 30 -0.68 14.28 -3.59
CA ILE A 30 0.22 15.25 -4.22
C ILE A 30 1.09 14.57 -5.28
N ALA A 31 1.72 13.44 -4.95
CA ALA A 31 2.62 12.73 -5.85
C ALA A 31 1.94 12.23 -7.13
N PHE A 32 0.65 11.88 -7.06
CA PHE A 32 -0.12 11.39 -8.20
C PHE A 32 -1.04 12.45 -8.83
N GLY A 33 -1.08 13.67 -8.29
CA GLY A 33 -1.94 14.75 -8.78
C GLY A 33 -3.44 14.45 -8.67
N ILE A 34 -3.86 13.69 -7.64
CA ILE A 34 -5.26 13.29 -7.43
C ILE A 34 -5.77 13.76 -6.07
N SER A 35 -7.09 13.83 -5.91
CA SER A 35 -7.69 14.23 -4.63
C SER A 35 -7.45 13.21 -3.52
N ARG A 36 -7.26 13.71 -2.30
CA ARG A 36 -7.17 12.91 -1.05
C ARG A 36 -8.31 11.91 -0.92
N GLU A 37 -9.50 12.29 -1.37
CA GLU A 37 -10.69 11.44 -1.37
C GLU A 37 -10.56 10.25 -2.32
N THR A 38 -10.02 10.48 -3.52
CA THR A 38 -9.71 9.43 -4.50
C THR A 38 -8.68 8.45 -3.94
N VAL A 39 -7.65 8.94 -3.23
CA VAL A 39 -6.67 8.08 -2.56
C VAL A 39 -7.31 7.26 -1.44
N ARG A 40 -8.18 7.87 -0.61
CA ARG A 40 -8.91 7.15 0.44
C ARG A 40 -9.81 6.06 -0.13
N ASN A 41 -10.50 6.34 -1.24
CA ASN A 41 -11.37 5.36 -1.88
C ASN A 41 -10.58 4.16 -2.42
N GLN A 42 -9.46 4.43 -3.08
CA GLN A 42 -8.54 3.38 -3.54
C GLN A 42 -7.93 2.59 -2.37
N LEU A 43 -7.54 3.26 -1.29
CA LEU A 43 -7.03 2.60 -0.09
C LEU A 43 -8.09 1.67 0.53
N LYS A 44 -9.34 2.10 0.59
CA LYS A 44 -10.44 1.27 1.09
C LYS A 44 -10.66 0.04 0.21
N ALA A 45 -10.58 0.20 -1.11
CA ALA A 45 -10.69 -0.92 -2.04
C ALA A 45 -9.51 -1.90 -1.89
N VAL A 46 -8.27 -1.40 -1.75
CA VAL A 46 -7.08 -2.22 -1.44
C VAL A 46 -7.29 -3.00 -0.14
N LEU A 47 -7.71 -2.34 0.93
CA LEU A 47 -7.97 -2.97 2.24
C LEU A 47 -9.02 -4.07 2.11
N ALA A 48 -10.13 -3.81 1.41
CA ALA A 48 -11.16 -4.82 1.16
C ALA A 48 -10.64 -6.01 0.35
N LYS A 49 -9.84 -5.78 -0.69
CA LYS A 49 -9.25 -6.84 -1.53
C LYS A 49 -8.15 -7.65 -0.83
N THR A 50 -7.41 -7.01 0.06
CA THR A 50 -6.35 -7.65 0.86
C THR A 50 -6.89 -8.30 2.15
N GLY A 51 -8.17 -8.09 2.47
CA GLY A 51 -8.79 -8.55 3.71
C GLY A 51 -8.30 -7.81 4.96
N LEU A 52 -7.67 -6.65 4.79
CA LEU A 52 -7.10 -5.87 5.88
C LEU A 52 -8.08 -4.79 6.35
N GLY A 53 -8.09 -4.49 7.66
CA GLY A 53 -8.99 -3.50 8.24
C GLY A 53 -8.35 -2.12 8.38
N ARG A 54 -7.02 -2.04 8.42
CA ARG A 54 -6.31 -0.80 8.78
C ARG A 54 -5.15 -0.49 7.83
N GLN A 55 -4.94 0.81 7.58
CA GLN A 55 -3.79 1.30 6.82
C GLN A 55 -2.46 0.82 7.40
N VAL A 56 -2.34 0.75 8.73
CA VAL A 56 -1.11 0.27 9.39
C VAL A 56 -0.85 -1.23 9.13
N GLU A 57 -1.91 -2.03 8.98
CA GLU A 57 -1.77 -3.45 8.63
C GLU A 57 -1.30 -3.60 7.19
N LEU A 58 -1.82 -2.77 6.27
CA LEU A 58 -1.33 -2.73 4.89
C LEU A 58 0.13 -2.27 4.82
N ALA A 59 0.49 -1.23 5.57
CA ALA A 59 1.88 -0.77 5.67
C ALA A 59 2.78 -1.87 6.24
N GLY A 60 2.35 -2.56 7.29
CA GLY A 60 3.08 -3.67 7.91
C GLY A 60 3.18 -4.89 7.00
N LEU A 61 2.15 -5.24 6.24
CA LEU A 61 2.17 -6.33 5.26
C LEU A 61 3.11 -6.01 4.10
N LEU A 62 3.16 -4.76 3.64
CA LEU A 62 4.03 -4.35 2.53
C LEU A 62 5.48 -4.12 2.97
N ALA A 63 5.69 -3.62 4.18
CA ALA A 63 7.01 -3.53 4.81
C ALA A 63 7.53 -4.93 5.19
N GLY A 64 6.64 -5.81 5.66
CA GLY A 64 6.90 -7.22 5.92
C GLY A 64 7.08 -8.04 4.65
N ALA A 65 6.47 -7.67 3.52
CA ALA A 65 6.81 -8.24 2.22
C ALA A 65 8.20 -7.78 1.72
N LYS A 66 8.76 -6.71 2.32
CA LYS A 66 10.19 -6.39 2.24
C LYS A 66 11.02 -7.09 3.32
N VAL A 67 10.44 -7.98 4.14
CA VAL A 67 11.25 -8.91 4.94
C VAL A 67 11.90 -9.90 3.98
N GLN A 68 13.11 -9.54 3.58
CA GLN A 68 14.11 -10.51 3.23
C GLN A 68 14.26 -11.42 4.47
N PRO A 69 14.02 -12.74 4.37
CA PRO A 69 14.46 -13.64 5.42
C PRO A 69 15.99 -13.60 5.42
N GLY A 70 16.58 -13.05 6.49
CA GLY A 70 18.03 -13.04 6.69
C GLY A 70 18.76 -11.85 6.10
N SER A 71 19.03 -10.84 6.94
CA SER A 71 20.40 -10.36 7.18
C SER A 71 20.36 -9.42 8.39
N SER A 72 20.49 -10.04 9.57
CA SER A 72 21.10 -9.43 10.75
C SER A 72 22.18 -10.43 11.17
N ALA A 73 23.35 -9.93 11.55
CA ALA A 73 24.66 -10.60 11.70
C ALA A 73 25.39 -10.77 10.35
N GLU A 74 26.58 -10.20 10.12
CA GLU A 74 27.73 -9.93 11.00
C GLU A 74 28.42 -8.59 10.68
#